data_AF-A0A350QVB6-F1
#
_entry.id   AF-A0A350QVB6-F1
#
_cell.length_a   1.000
_cell.length_b   1.000
_cell.length_c   1.000
_cell.angle_alpha   90.00
_cell.angle_beta   90.00
_cell.angle_gamma   90.00
#
_symmetry.space_group_name_H-M   'P 1'
#
loop_
_entity.id
_entity.type
_entity.pdbx_description
1 polymer ?
#
loop_
_entity_poly.entity_id
_entity_poly.type
_entity_poly.pdbx_seq_one_letter_code
_entity_poly.pdbx_strand_id
1 'polypeptide(L)' 'MTQPADSFEEIDSAVVRFAGDSGDGMQTVGERFTDSSAFFGNDIATLPDFPAEIRAPAGTLAGVSGFQLQFGGSE' A
#
# COMPACT_ATOMS: atom_id res chain seq x y z
N MET A 1 -23.30 5.58 -29.90
CA MET A 1 -22.77 5.68 -28.53
C MET A 1 -21.42 5.00 -28.55
N THR A 2 -20.33 5.77 -28.57
CA THR A 2 -18.96 5.23 -28.64
C THR A 2 -18.50 4.95 -27.22
N GLN A 3 -18.26 3.69 -26.90
CA GLN A 3 -17.66 3.28 -25.64
C GLN A 3 -16.20 3.76 -25.63
N PRO A 4 -15.70 4.41 -24.56
CA PRO A 4 -14.27 4.66 -24.47
C PRO A 4 -13.57 3.30 -24.40
N ALA A 5 -12.61 3.08 -25.29
CA ALA A 5 -11.69 1.96 -25.16
C ALA A 5 -10.73 2.33 -24.03
N ASP A 6 -10.92 1.75 -22.85
CA ASP A 6 -9.90 1.77 -21.80
C ASP A 6 -8.66 1.04 -22.36
N SER A 7 -7.65 1.80 -22.75
CA SER A 7 -6.36 1.26 -23.15
C SER A 7 -5.56 1.02 -21.88
N PHE A 8 -5.46 -0.24 -21.45
CA PHE A 8 -4.58 -0.63 -20.36
C PHE A 8 -3.12 -0.45 -20.79
N GLU A 9 -2.33 0.18 -19.92
CA GLU A 9 -0.87 0.32 -20.07
C GLU A 9 -0.19 -0.69 -19.15
N GLU A 10 0.76 -1.45 -19.69
CA GLU A 10 1.64 -2.32 -18.91
C GLU A 10 2.81 -1.48 -18.39
N ILE A 11 3.08 -1.58 -17.09
CA ILE A 11 4.16 -0.85 -16.41
C ILE A 11 5.08 -1.84 -15.70
N ASP A 12 6.39 -1.62 -15.80
CA ASP A 12 7.40 -2.52 -15.22
C ASP A 12 7.38 -2.55 -13.68
N SER A 13 6.97 -1.45 -13.06
CA SER A 13 6.89 -1.34 -11.61
C SER A 13 5.84 -0.32 -11.17
N ALA A 14 5.29 -0.54 -9.98
CA ALA A 14 4.31 0.34 -9.38
C ALA A 14 4.53 0.41 -7.87
N VAL A 15 4.25 1.57 -7.28
CA VAL A 15 4.20 1.72 -5.83
C VAL A 15 2.81 2.17 -5.41
N VAL A 16 2.20 1.40 -4.50
CA VAL A 16 0.91 1.75 -3.90
C VAL A 16 1.14 2.05 -2.43
N ARG A 17 0.76 3.26 -2.00
CA ARG A 17 0.81 3.68 -0.61
C ARG A 17 -0.60 3.71 -0.02
N PHE A 18 -0.77 3.02 1.09
CA PHE A 18 -1.95 3.13 1.93
C PHE A 18 -1.60 4.00 3.12
N ALA A 19 -2.46 4.96 3.43
CA ALA A 19 -2.30 5.85 4.57
C ALA A 19 -3.65 5.99 5.29
N GLY A 20 -3.62 6.01 6.61
CA GLY A 20 -4.80 6.08 7.47
C GLY A 20 -4.43 6.52 8.89
N ASP A 21 -5.44 6.78 9.71
CA ASP A 21 -5.22 7.17 11.11
C ASP A 21 -4.61 6.00 11.90
N SER A 22 -3.74 6.33 12.85
CA SER A 22 -3.07 5.35 13.71
C SER A 22 -4.10 4.63 14.57
N GLY A 23 -4.45 3.40 14.18
CA GLY A 23 -5.48 2.60 14.84
C GLY A 23 -6.49 2.01 13.86
N ASP A 24 -6.56 2.53 12.63
CA ASP A 24 -7.43 2.02 11.56
C ASP A 24 -6.93 0.70 10.94
N GLY A 25 -5.85 0.13 11.47
CA GLY A 25 -5.35 -1.18 11.07
C GLY A 25 -4.40 -1.17 9.87
N MET A 26 -3.79 -0.04 9.50
CA MET A 26 -2.82 0.03 8.39
C MET A 26 -1.69 -1.00 8.49
N GLN A 27 -1.25 -1.32 9.71
CA GLN A 27 -0.26 -2.38 9.94
C GLN A 27 -0.80 -3.78 9.61
N THR A 28 -2.00 -4.11 10.08
CA THR A 28 -2.67 -5.39 9.80
C THR A 28 -2.94 -5.58 8.31
N VAL A 29 -3.29 -4.50 7.60
CA VAL A 29 -3.45 -4.52 6.14
C VAL A 29 -2.11 -4.80 5.47
N GLY A 30 -1.04 -4.11 5.87
CA GLY A 30 0.31 -4.34 5.35
C GLY A 30 0.81 -5.77 5.56
N GLU A 31 0.61 -6.34 6.76
CA GLU A 31 0.95 -7.74 7.04
C GLU A 31 0.19 -8.71 6.14
N ARG A 32 -1.15 -8.59 6.07
CA ARG A 32 -1.98 -9.47 5.24
C ARG A 32 -1.64 -9.40 3.75
N PHE A 33 -1.27 -8.21 3.28
CA PHE A 33 -0.87 -8.03 1.88
C PHE A 33 0.50 -8.67 1.61
N THR A 34 1.44 -8.53 2.54
CA THR A 34 2.75 -9.21 2.49
C THR A 34 2.56 -10.72 2.40
N ASP A 35 1.77 -11.30 3.31
CA ASP A 35 1.49 -12.75 3.35
C ASP A 35 0.83 -13.25 2.06
N SER A 36 -0.18 -12.53 1.57
CA SER A 36 -0.88 -12.90 0.34
C SER A 36 0.05 -12.83 -0.86
N SER A 37 0.88 -11.78 -0.94
CA SER A 37 1.82 -11.56 -2.05
C SER A 37 2.89 -12.66 -2.11
N ALA A 38 3.44 -13.03 -0.96
CA ALA A 38 4.39 -14.13 -0.83
C ALA A 38 3.77 -15.47 -1.23
N PHE A 39 2.50 -15.70 -0.89
CA PHE A 39 1.78 -16.92 -1.29
C PHE A 39 1.53 -17.01 -2.80
N PHE A 40 1.22 -15.88 -3.45
CA PHE A 40 0.99 -15.83 -4.89
C PHE A 40 2.27 -15.71 -5.74
N GLY A 41 3.43 -15.60 -5.11
CA GLY A 41 4.73 -15.52 -5.81
C GLY A 41 4.94 -14.20 -6.56
N ASN A 42 4.28 -13.12 -6.13
CA ASN A 42 4.52 -11.80 -6.71
C ASN A 42 5.82 -11.22 -6.13
N ASP A 43 6.62 -10.55 -6.97
CA ASP A 43 7.78 -9.76 -6.54
C ASP A 43 7.30 -8.47 -5.86
N ILE A 44 6.98 -8.60 -4.57
CA ILE A 44 6.43 -7.52 -3.76
C ILE A 44 7.32 -7.26 -2.55
N ALA A 45 7.81 -6.01 -2.45
CA ALA A 45 8.45 -5.51 -1.25
C ALA A 45 7.48 -4.64 -0.45
N THR A 46 7.40 -4.88 0.86
CA THR A 46 6.54 -4.08 1.76
C THR A 46 7.39 -3.22 2.68
N LEU A 47 7.01 -1.95 2.82
CA LEU A 47 7.73 -0.95 3.61
C LEU A 47 6.73 -0.26 4.54
N PRO A 48 6.70 -0.60 5.84
CA PRO A 48 5.83 0.05 6.79
C PRO A 48 6.29 1.47 7.10
N ASP A 49 5.34 2.39 7.25
CA ASP A 49 5.55 3.79 7.63
C ASP A 49 4.79 4.06 8.93
N PHE A 50 5.50 3.98 10.06
CA PHE A 50 4.89 4.17 11.37
C PHE A 50 4.78 5.66 11.71
N PRO A 51 3.68 6.08 12.37
CA PRO A 51 3.51 7.47 12.77
C PRO A 51 4.59 7.86 13.78
N ALA A 52 5.01 9.12 13.74
CA ALA A 52 6.01 9.64 14.67
C ALA A 52 5.50 9.75 16.12
N GLU A 53 4.17 9.77 16.33
CA GLU A 53 3.55 9.97 17.63
C GLU A 53 2.52 8.88 17.97
N ILE A 54 2.74 8.19 19.11
CA ILE A 54 1.90 7.06 19.57
C ILE A 54 0.48 7.50 20.02
N ARG A 55 0.23 8.81 20.22
CA ARG A 55 -1.07 9.37 20.66
C ARG A 55 -1.39 10.72 20.01
N ALA A 56 -1.18 10.82 18.70
CA ALA A 56 -1.64 12.00 17.99
C ALA A 56 -3.18 12.13 18.09
N PRO A 57 -3.74 13.35 18.19
CA PRO A 57 -5.18 13.53 18.12
C PRO A 57 -5.73 13.01 16.78
N ALA A 58 -6.89 12.36 16.82
CA ALA A 58 -7.51 11.76 15.63
C ALA A 58 -7.67 12.80 14.51
N GLY A 59 -7.30 12.43 13.29
CA GLY A 59 -7.40 13.30 12.11
C GLY A 59 -6.30 14.35 11.99
N THR A 60 -5.20 14.21 12.74
CA THR A 60 -4.01 15.07 12.59
C THR A 60 -2.93 14.39 11.75
N LEU A 61 -2.08 15.20 11.09
CA LEU A 61 -0.97 14.69 10.29
C LEU A 61 0.02 13.83 11.09
N ALA A 62 0.19 14.14 12.39
CA ALA A 62 1.08 13.39 13.28
C ALA A 62 0.56 11.96 13.59
N GLY A 63 -0.74 11.72 13.41
CA GLY A 63 -1.39 10.43 13.63
C GLY A 63 -1.50 9.57 12.38
N VAL A 64 -1.04 10.06 11.22
CA VAL A 64 -1.11 9.30 9.98
C VAL A 64 -0.04 8.21 10.00
N SER A 65 -0.49 6.98 9.80
CA SER A 65 0.34 5.80 9.56
C SER A 65 0.14 5.32 8.13
N GLY A 66 1.07 4.53 7.62
CA GLY A 66 0.91 3.94 6.30
C GLY A 66 1.73 2.69 6.08
N PHE A 67 1.54 2.10 4.92
CA PHE A 67 2.40 1.06 4.39
C PHE A 67 2.50 1.23 2.88
N GLN A 68 3.66 0.88 2.34
CA GLN A 68 3.91 0.91 0.91
C GLN A 68 4.10 -0.51 0.39
N LEU A 69 3.50 -0.76 -0.77
CA LEU A 69 3.72 -1.95 -1.57
C LEU A 69 4.48 -1.53 -2.82
N GLN A 70 5.58 -2.20 -3.10
CA GLN A 70 6.29 -2.05 -4.34
C GLN A 70 6.13 -3.31 -5.16
N PHE A 71 5.58 -3.17 -6.36
CA PHE A 71 5.46 -4.22 -7.35
C PHE A 71 6.64 -4.07 -8.30
N GLY A 72 7.44 -5.12 -8.45
CA GLY A 72 8.44 -5.25 -9.51
C GLY A 72 8.03 -6.35 -10.47
N GLY A 73 8.18 -6.12 -11.77
CA GLY A 73 8.13 -7.16 -12.79
C GLY A 73 9.50 -7.28 -13.44
N SER A 74 10.26 -8.31 -13.12
CA SER A 74 11.46 -8.65 -13.89
C SER A 74 11.80 -10.14 -13.79
N GLU A 75 11.00 -10.97 -14.44
CA GLU A 75 11.48 -12.15 -15.18
C GLU A 75 10.84 -12.19 -16.57
#